data_AF-A0AAX3X6S0-F1
#
_entry.id   AF-A0AAX3X6S0-F1
#
_cell.length_a   1.000
_cell.length_b   1.000
_cell.length_c   1.000
_cell.angle_alpha   90.00
_cell.angle_beta   90.00
_cell.angle_gamma   90.00
#
_symmetry.space_group_name_H-M   'P 1'
#
loop_
_entity.id
_entity.type
_entity.pdbx_description
1 polymer ?
#
loop_
_entity_poly.entity_id
_entity_poly.type
_entity_poly.pdbx_seq_one_letter_code
_entity_poly.pdbx_strand_id
1 'polypeptide(L)'
;MNLENGDNIEKWFDEFVKPQSEVQKNEQIGYKVVTVYLASGREMVVNYVSSVSEYNNERGVLALELYGKGKTGKNKKMVFNLTSDNIVGYSIDDF
;
A
#
# COMPACT_ATOMS: atom_id res chain seq x y z
N MET A 1 11.44 3.07 12.93
CA MET A 1 11.38 1.60 13.04
C MET A 1 12.19 1.07 11.87
N ASN A 2 13.37 0.50 12.12
CA ASN A 2 14.23 -0.04 11.06
C ASN A 2 13.64 -1.37 10.59
N LEU A 3 13.20 -1.43 9.34
CA LEU A 3 12.75 -2.64 8.67
C LEU A 3 13.94 -3.27 7.95
N GLU A 4 14.92 -3.72 8.72
CA GLU A 4 16.03 -4.52 8.22
C GLU A 4 15.55 -5.97 8.15
N ASN A 5 15.17 -6.41 6.94
CA ASN A 5 15.07 -7.79 6.43
C ASN A 5 13.80 -7.96 5.58
N GLY A 6 13.98 -8.31 4.30
CA GLY A 6 12.91 -8.48 3.31
C GLY A 6 11.80 -9.45 3.73
N ASP A 7 12.15 -10.49 4.50
CA ASP A 7 11.20 -11.50 5.00
C ASP A 7 10.21 -10.96 6.05
N ASN A 8 10.58 -9.90 6.78
CA ASN A 8 9.69 -9.26 7.76
C ASN A 8 8.70 -8.31 7.10
N ILE A 9 9.05 -7.78 5.92
CA ILE A 9 8.19 -6.91 5.13
C ILE A 9 7.04 -7.76 4.57
N GLU A 10 7.33 -8.88 3.91
CA GLU A 10 6.30 -9.75 3.30
C GLU A 10 5.25 -10.26 4.32
N LYS A 11 5.67 -10.69 5.52
CA LYS A 11 4.73 -11.11 6.58
C LYS A 11 3.85 -9.96 7.09
N TRP A 12 4.43 -8.78 7.25
CA TRP A 12 3.68 -7.58 7.65
C TRP A 12 2.66 -7.19 6.58
N PHE A 13 3.06 -7.32 5.30
CA PHE A 13 2.21 -7.13 4.14
C PHE A 13 1.02 -8.10 4.11
N ASP A 14 1.27 -9.40 4.27
CA ASP A 14 0.21 -10.42 4.27
C ASP A 14 -0.82 -10.22 5.39
N GLU A 15 -0.38 -9.76 6.57
CA GLU A 15 -1.28 -9.41 7.69
C GLU A 15 -2.10 -8.14 7.42
N PHE A 16 -1.56 -7.18 6.66
CA PHE A 16 -2.23 -5.93 6.33
C PHE A 16 -3.20 -6.06 5.15
N VAL A 17 -2.83 -6.83 4.12
CA VAL A 17 -3.52 -6.88 2.82
C VAL A 17 -4.71 -7.85 2.83
N LYS A 18 -4.80 -8.81 3.76
CA LYS A 18 -6.01 -9.64 3.86
C LYS A 18 -7.23 -8.75 4.17
N PRO A 19 -8.21 -8.65 3.26
CA PRO A 19 -9.49 -8.10 3.59
C PRO A 19 -10.11 -9.07 4.59
N GLN A 20 -10.46 -8.59 5.79
CA GLN A 20 -11.51 -9.30 6.51
C GLN A 20 -12.73 -9.26 5.58
N SER A 21 -13.36 -10.41 5.41
CA SER A 21 -14.45 -10.76 4.49
C SER A 21 -15.66 -9.80 4.45
N GLU A 22 -15.63 -8.69 5.18
CA GLU A 22 -16.64 -7.65 5.27
C GLU A 22 -16.62 -6.66 4.09
N VAL A 23 -15.48 -6.48 3.38
CA VAL A 23 -15.42 -5.56 2.21
C VAL A 23 -16.21 -6.10 1.02
N GLN A 24 -16.50 -7.40 0.97
CA GLN A 24 -17.15 -8.05 -0.17
C GLN A 24 -18.69 -7.97 -0.17
N LYS A 25 -19.34 -7.43 0.87
CA LYS A 25 -20.80 -7.56 1.00
C LYS A 25 -21.64 -6.36 0.59
N ASN A 26 -21.09 -5.15 0.48
CA ASN A 26 -21.90 -3.99 0.12
C ASN A 26 -21.20 -3.10 -0.90
N GLU A 27 -21.83 -3.03 -2.08
CA GLU A 27 -21.76 -1.96 -3.07
C GLU A 27 -20.49 -1.89 -3.93
N GLN A 28 -20.67 -1.39 -5.16
CA GLN A 28 -19.62 -1.09 -6.14
C GLN A 28 -18.72 0.02 -5.58
N ILE A 29 -17.88 -0.32 -4.62
CA ILE A 29 -16.87 0.57 -4.11
C ILE A 29 -15.74 0.54 -5.14
N GLY A 30 -15.68 1.56 -6.00
CA GLY A 30 -14.56 1.72 -6.90
C GLY A 30 -13.27 1.74 -6.08
N TYR A 31 -12.37 0.79 -6.35
CA TYR A 31 -11.15 0.63 -5.57
C TYR A 31 -9.93 0.73 -6.48
N LYS A 32 -8.83 1.18 -5.90
CA LYS A 32 -7.57 1.30 -6.61
C LYS A 32 -6.69 0.09 -6.30
N VAL A 33 -5.91 -0.33 -7.28
CA VAL A 33 -4.76 -1.21 -7.10
C VAL A 33 -3.52 -0.39 -7.33
N VAL A 34 -2.55 -0.47 -6.41
CA VAL A 34 -1.28 0.24 -6.54
C VAL A 34 -0.15 -0.76 -6.60
N THR A 35 0.62 -0.73 -7.68
CA THR A 35 1.82 -1.54 -7.85
C THR A 35 3.05 -0.65 -7.65
N VAL A 36 3.93 -1.02 -6.73
CA VAL A 36 5.21 -0.34 -6.50
C VAL A 36 6.35 -1.17 -7.07
N TYR A 37 7.14 -0.56 -7.93
CA TYR A 37 8.28 -1.20 -8.60
C TYR A 37 9.55 -0.94 -7.79
N LEU A 38 10.22 -2.01 -7.37
CA LEU A 38 11.43 -1.94 -6.57
C LEU A 38 12.68 -2.04 -7.45
N ALA A 39 13.77 -1.40 -7.02
CA ALA A 39 15.06 -1.46 -7.71
C ALA A 39 15.65 -2.89 -7.80
N SER A 40 15.17 -3.81 -6.94
CA SER A 40 15.51 -5.23 -7.00
C SER A 40 14.87 -5.98 -8.18
N GLY A 41 14.01 -5.32 -8.97
CA GLY A 41 13.20 -5.94 -10.02
C GLY A 41 11.95 -6.66 -9.49
N ARG A 42 11.68 -6.57 -8.18
CA ARG A 42 10.44 -7.07 -7.58
C ARG A 42 9.32 -6.03 -7.66
N GLU A 43 8.09 -6.52 -7.61
CA GLU A 43 6.89 -5.71 -7.55
C GLU A 43 6.16 -5.94 -6.24
N MET A 44 5.52 -4.88 -5.75
CA MET A 44 4.72 -4.95 -4.55
C MET A 44 3.33 -4.41 -4.83
N VAL A 45 2.34 -5.30 -4.81
CA VAL A 45 0.95 -5.00 -5.19
C VAL A 45 0.09 -4.75 -3.96
N VAL A 46 -0.59 -3.60 -3.93
CA VAL A 46 -1.47 -3.17 -2.86
C VAL A 46 -2.89 -3.10 -3.41
N ASN A 47 -3.74 -4.01 -2.96
CA ASN A 47 -5.15 -4.07 -3.37
C ASN A 47 -6.04 -3.29 -2.40
N TYR A 48 -7.26 -2.97 -2.84
CA TYR A 48 -8.29 -2.32 -2.03
C TYR A 48 -7.84 -0.97 -1.45
N VAL A 49 -7.15 -0.17 -2.26
CA VAL A 49 -6.75 1.19 -1.91
C VAL A 49 -7.96 2.11 -2.11
N SER A 50 -8.37 2.80 -1.05
CA SER A 50 -9.48 3.75 -1.07
C SER A 50 -9.06 5.13 -1.55
N SER A 51 -7.82 5.53 -1.25
CA SER A 51 -7.29 6.83 -1.68
C SER A 51 -5.77 6.78 -1.81
N VAL A 52 -5.27 7.59 -2.74
CA VAL A 52 -3.84 7.79 -2.99
C VAL A 52 -3.54 9.27 -2.84
N SER A 53 -2.50 9.60 -2.06
CA SER A 53 -2.01 10.96 -1.89
C SER A 53 -0.51 11.00 -2.20
N GLU A 54 -0.14 11.81 -3.17
CA GLU A 54 1.25 12.05 -3.58
C GLU A 54 1.75 13.37 -2.98
N TYR A 55 2.92 13.33 -2.37
CA TYR A 55 3.62 14.51 -1.87
C TYR A 55 4.97 14.64 -2.58
N ASN A 56 4.99 15.43 -3.65
CA ASN A 56 6.13 15.58 -4.55
C ASN A 56 7.09 16.70 -4.11
N ASN A 57 7.20 16.94 -2.79
CA ASN A 57 8.24 17.84 -2.26
C ASN A 57 9.60 17.11 -2.23
N GLU A 58 10.64 17.76 -1.68
CA GLU A 58 12.00 17.20 -1.58
C GLU A 58 12.08 15.80 -0.92
N ARG A 59 11.02 15.35 -0.25
CA ARG A 59 10.94 14.04 0.42
C ARG A 59 10.19 12.96 -0.38
N GLY A 60 9.48 13.32 -1.45
CA GLY A 60 8.76 12.41 -2.37
C GLY A 60 8.04 11.25 -1.66
N VAL A 61 6.75 11.39 -1.34
CA VAL A 61 6.00 10.38 -0.58
C VAL A 61 4.74 9.93 -1.32
N LEU A 62 4.50 8.62 -1.35
CA LEU A 62 3.23 8.03 -1.78
C LEU A 62 2.51 7.46 -0.55
N ALA A 63 1.37 8.05 -0.19
CA ALA A 63 0.53 7.58 0.91
C ALA A 63 -0.74 6.91 0.38
N LEU A 64 -0.99 5.69 0.84
CA LEU A 64 -2.16 4.87 0.50
C LEU A 64 -3.05 4.72 1.72
N GLU A 65 -4.34 5.00 1.58
CA GLU A 65 -5.34 4.55 2.55
C GLU A 65 -6.02 3.30 2.01
N LEU A 66 -6.17 2.27 2.85
CA LEU A 66 -6.76 0.99 2.46
C LEU A 66 -8.16 0.84 3.06
N TYR A 67 -9.04 0.13 2.35
CA TYR A 67 -10.33 -0.26 2.89
C TYR A 67 -10.17 -1.19 4.10
N GLY A 68 -11.12 -1.03 5.03
CA GLY A 68 -11.16 -1.76 6.29
C GLY A 68 -10.41 -1.08 7.44
N LYS A 69 -10.55 -1.66 8.63
CA LYS A 69 -9.88 -1.20 9.84
C LYS A 69 -8.76 -2.16 10.22
N GLY A 70 -7.69 -1.63 10.78
CA GLY A 70 -6.68 -2.43 11.47
C GLY A 70 -7.22 -3.01 12.77
N LYS A 71 -6.43 -3.87 13.44
CA LYS A 71 -6.78 -4.51 14.73
C LYS A 71 -7.19 -3.50 15.83
N THR A 72 -6.81 -2.23 15.69
CA THR A 72 -7.11 -1.13 16.62
C THR A 72 -8.32 -0.28 16.22
N GLY A 73 -9.08 -0.66 15.19
CA GLY A 73 -10.24 0.11 14.70
C GLY A 73 -9.89 1.37 13.88
N LYS A 74 -8.60 1.63 13.64
CA LYS A 74 -8.12 2.75 12.81
C LYS A 74 -8.03 2.35 11.33
N ASN A 75 -8.14 3.33 10.44
CA ASN A 75 -7.92 3.11 9.00
C ASN A 75 -6.50 2.57 8.78
N LYS A 76 -6.38 1.60 7.89
CA LYS A 76 -5.07 1.09 7.46
C LYS A 76 -4.44 2.12 6.52
N LYS A 77 -3.19 2.52 6.80
CA LYS A 77 -2.42 3.44 5.97
C LYS A 77 -1.07 2.82 5.65
N MET A 78 -0.61 3.05 4.44
CA MET A 78 0.69 2.63 3.95
C MET A 78 1.42 3.80 3.32
N VAL A 79 2.72 3.91 3.54
CA VAL A 79 3.51 5.06 3.09
C VAL A 79 4.81 4.56 2.47
N PHE A 80 5.08 5.01 1.25
CA PHE A 80 6.34 4.76 0.56
C PHE A 80 7.14 6.04 0.45
N ASN A 81 8.44 5.94 0.69
CA ASN A 81 9.39 7.00 0.38
C ASN A 81 9.91 6.81 -1.05
N LEU A 82 9.40 7.61 -1.99
CA LEU A 82 9.76 7.57 -3.40
C LEU A 82 11.17 8.13 -3.68
N THR A 83 11.76 8.85 -2.72
CA THR A 83 13.16 9.30 -2.83
C THR A 83 14.17 8.24 -2.38
N SER A 84 13.69 7.08 -1.92
CA SER A 84 14.56 5.95 -1.62
C SER A 84 15.06 5.30 -2.92
N ASP A 85 16.36 5.03 -3.00
CA ASP A 85 16.98 4.27 -4.10
C ASP A 85 16.41 2.86 -4.31
N ASN A 86 15.57 2.39 -3.38
CA ASN A 86 14.91 1.09 -3.45
C ASN A 86 13.61 1.10 -4.28
N ILE A 87 13.06 2.26 -4.62
CA ILE A 87 11.83 2.40 -5.40
C ILE A 87 12.16 3.09 -6.73
N VAL A 88 11.76 2.46 -7.83
CA VAL A 88 11.99 3.01 -9.19
C VAL A 88 10.72 3.58 -9.82
N GLY A 89 9.54 3.32 -9.23
CA GLY A 89 8.28 3.90 -9.67
C GLY A 89 7.07 3.22 -9.03
N TYR A 90 5.87 3.63 -9.46
CA TYR A 90 4.61 2.98 -9.12
C TYR A 90 3.56 3.20 -10.23
N SER A 91 2.51 2.38 -10.24
CA SER A 91 1.31 2.55 -11.07
C SER A 91 0.04 2.47 -10.22
N ILE A 92 -1.02 3.14 -10.67
CA ILE A 92 -2.33 3.17 -10.02
C ILE A 92 -3.37 2.74 -11.06
N ASP A 93 -4.09 1.67 -10.76
CA ASP A 93 -5.17 1.13 -11.59
C ASP A 93 -6.52 1.31 -10.88
N ASP A 94 -7.49 1.90 -11.57
CA ASP A 94 -8.84 2.17 -11.05
C ASP A 94 -9.83 1.10 -11.53
N PHE A 95 -10.57 0.48 -10.61
CA PHE A 95 -11.56 -0.58 -10.87
C PHE A 95 -12.95 -0.24 -10.34
#